data_AF-V4JBW4-F1
#
_entry.id   AF-V4JBW4-F1
#
_cell.length_a   1.000
_cell.length_b   1.000
_cell.length_c   1.000
_cell.angle_alpha   90.00
_cell.angle_beta   90.00
_cell.angle_gamma   90.00
#
_symmetry.space_group_name_H-M   'P 1'
#
loop_
_entity.id
_entity.type
_entity.pdbx_description
1 polymer ?
#
loop_
_entity_poly.entity_id
_entity_poly.type
_entity_poly.pdbx_seq_one_letter_code
_entity_poly.pdbx_strand_id
1 'polypeptide(L)'
;MVFAPMTYQVLARKWRPRRFADLVGQEHVVRALVNALERGQLHHAYLFTGTRGVGKTTLARILAKTLNCEQGVGPNPCGVCSACREIDEGRFLDLIEVDAASRTKVDQTRELLDNVPFAPVHGRLKLYLIDEVHMFSSSSFNALLKTLEEPPDHVKFVLATTDPQKLPATVLSRCLQFNLKRLLPDQIAARLRQVLEAETIDFDAAALALLARAADGSMRDGLSLLDQAIAFGGGRVGGDDVRLMLGTRCGDLGLDLLDALADGDGARVLSEVERMAALTPDFDGVLKDLIDLLHRLALAQQVPHTLASDDPDHDRLAALALRMQSEDVQLFYQVLLTGQKDLPLAPNPRTGLEMVLLRALAFRPAPSLDENPASLASRKAGANTKGRYRPDNATGQPTTQVACVEQSKLSAEIKPKPDISHPADKSAATSQIATGSHRMPESTNTTTDHPVSEPATATTETSAGTSRTKSMAAPPATSDDWHQLVATLDLTGLSRQLAEHCAFIGWNGKHLRLALDPSAGYLRSASAEQRLSAGLSAAMGHRVDLSIDSTSPTTETPALRQARNQAEIQAEVETAMRGDPVANELQRRFDAEWLPNSIRPTAMRGNE
;
A
#
# COMPACT_ATOMS: atom_id res chain seq x y z
N MET A 1 -33.90 -34.46 -14.44
CA MET A 1 -33.24 -33.29 -15.06
C MET A 1 -31.95 -33.06 -14.31
N VAL A 2 -30.81 -33.05 -15.01
CA VAL A 2 -29.52 -32.70 -14.38
C VAL A 2 -29.51 -31.18 -14.26
N PHE A 3 -29.50 -30.65 -13.04
CA PHE A 3 -29.14 -29.25 -12.83
C PHE A 3 -27.67 -29.10 -13.22
N ALA A 4 -27.41 -28.49 -14.37
CA ALA A 4 -26.08 -28.03 -14.70
C ALA A 4 -25.69 -27.01 -13.61
N PRO A 5 -24.54 -27.17 -12.92
CA PRO A 5 -24.10 -26.18 -11.96
C PRO A 5 -23.85 -24.88 -12.72
N MET A 6 -24.73 -23.88 -12.49
CA MET A 6 -24.52 -22.52 -12.95
C MET A 6 -23.28 -21.98 -12.24
N THR A 7 -22.12 -22.12 -12.87
CA THR A 7 -20.85 -21.59 -12.37
C THR A 7 -20.98 -20.08 -12.24
N TYR A 8 -21.13 -19.60 -11.01
CA TYR A 8 -21.23 -18.17 -10.71
C TYR A 8 -19.98 -17.46 -11.23
N GLN A 9 -20.15 -16.67 -12.28
CA GLN A 9 -19.06 -15.92 -12.89
C GLN A 9 -19.14 -14.48 -12.40
N VAL A 10 -18.17 -14.08 -11.57
CA VAL A 10 -17.93 -12.72 -11.07
C VAL A 10 -18.23 -11.69 -12.16
N LEU A 11 -19.06 -10.68 -11.86
CA LEU A 11 -19.50 -9.64 -12.80
C LEU A 11 -18.31 -8.94 -13.47
N ALA A 12 -17.23 -8.70 -12.71
CA ALA A 12 -15.97 -8.14 -13.24
C ALA A 12 -15.35 -8.96 -14.40
N ARG A 13 -15.66 -10.26 -14.52
CA ARG A 13 -15.27 -11.12 -15.67
C ARG A 13 -16.38 -11.22 -16.72
N LYS A 14 -17.65 -11.36 -16.30
CA LYS A 14 -18.82 -11.46 -17.20
C LYS A 14 -18.99 -10.21 -18.07
N TRP A 15 -18.86 -9.03 -17.46
CA TRP A 15 -19.08 -7.70 -18.05
C TRP A 15 -17.82 -7.01 -18.58
N ARG A 16 -16.70 -7.74 -18.69
CA ARG A 16 -15.47 -7.21 -19.29
C ARG A 16 -15.75 -6.76 -20.75
N PRO A 17 -15.49 -5.48 -21.11
CA PRO A 17 -15.64 -4.96 -22.47
C PRO A 17 -15.02 -5.88 -23.54
N ARG A 18 -15.76 -6.16 -24.63
CA ARG A 18 -15.32 -7.06 -25.70
C ARG A 18 -14.97 -6.31 -27.00
N ARG A 19 -15.51 -5.11 -27.17
CA ARG A 19 -15.27 -4.16 -28.27
C ARG A 19 -14.84 -2.81 -27.72
N PHE A 20 -14.21 -1.97 -28.54
CA PHE A 20 -13.81 -0.62 -28.13
C PHE A 20 -15.01 0.26 -27.72
N ALA A 21 -16.17 0.07 -28.35
CA ALA A 21 -17.40 0.81 -28.02
C ALA A 21 -17.96 0.50 -26.63
N ASP A 22 -17.61 -0.65 -26.03
CA ASP A 22 -18.12 -1.05 -24.71
C ASP A 22 -17.28 -0.44 -23.56
N LEU A 23 -16.15 0.22 -23.88
CA LEU A 23 -15.18 0.77 -22.94
C LEU A 23 -15.55 2.19 -22.54
N VAL A 24 -15.68 2.43 -21.24
CA VAL A 24 -16.12 3.70 -20.66
C VAL A 24 -14.91 4.64 -20.44
N GLY A 25 -15.05 5.93 -20.77
CA GLY A 25 -14.15 7.01 -20.31
C GLY A 25 -12.74 7.05 -20.88
N GLN A 26 -12.46 6.31 -21.96
CA GLN A 26 -11.15 6.24 -22.63
C GLN A 26 -11.23 6.62 -24.11
N GLU A 27 -12.12 7.55 -24.46
CA GLU A 27 -12.47 7.92 -25.83
C GLU A 27 -11.26 8.41 -26.63
N HIS A 28 -10.30 9.08 -25.98
CA HIS A 28 -9.07 9.55 -26.62
C HIS A 28 -8.15 8.40 -27.04
N VAL A 29 -8.01 7.35 -26.21
CA VAL A 29 -7.20 6.17 -26.53
C VAL A 29 -7.88 5.33 -27.60
N VAL A 30 -9.18 5.08 -27.44
CA VAL A 30 -10.00 4.33 -28.41
C VAL A 30 -9.92 4.97 -29.79
N ARG A 31 -10.15 6.28 -29.89
CA ARG A 31 -10.10 6.99 -31.18
C ARG A 31 -8.72 6.93 -31.84
N ALA A 32 -7.64 7.00 -31.07
CA ALA A 32 -6.29 6.87 -31.60
C ALA A 32 -5.99 5.46 -32.14
N LEU A 33 -6.41 4.41 -31.43
CA LEU A 33 -6.26 3.02 -31.87
C LEU A 33 -7.12 2.70 -33.10
N VAL A 34 -8.37 3.16 -33.13
CA VAL A 34 -9.27 3.03 -34.29
C VAL A 34 -8.65 3.67 -35.54
N ASN A 35 -8.18 4.93 -35.42
CA ASN A 35 -7.51 5.62 -36.53
C ASN A 35 -6.24 4.88 -37.00
N ALA A 36 -5.46 4.28 -36.10
CA ALA A 36 -4.26 3.52 -36.44
C ALA A 36 -4.58 2.22 -37.19
N LEU A 37 -5.62 1.50 -36.76
CA LEU A 37 -6.14 0.30 -37.42
C LEU A 37 -6.67 0.61 -38.82
N GLU A 38 -7.49 1.65 -38.98
CA GLU A 38 -8.06 2.08 -40.28
C GLU A 38 -7.00 2.51 -41.29
N ARG A 39 -5.88 3.08 -40.82
CA ARG A 39 -4.75 3.51 -41.67
C ARG A 39 -3.72 2.41 -41.92
N GLY A 40 -3.85 1.24 -41.29
CA GLY A 40 -2.83 0.18 -41.30
C GLY A 40 -1.50 0.56 -40.63
N GLN A 41 -1.46 1.68 -39.89
CA GLN A 41 -0.24 2.21 -39.26
C GLN A 41 -0.05 1.61 -37.86
N LEU A 42 0.28 0.33 -37.81
CA LEU A 42 0.40 -0.44 -36.58
C LEU A 42 1.82 -0.37 -36.01
N HIS A 43 1.96 0.30 -34.86
CA HIS A 43 3.22 0.34 -34.13
C HIS A 43 3.63 -1.07 -33.64
N HIS A 44 4.93 -1.33 -33.55
CA HIS A 44 5.44 -2.63 -33.10
C HIS A 44 5.28 -2.83 -31.59
N ALA A 45 5.28 -1.75 -30.81
CA ALA A 45 5.09 -1.76 -29.37
C ALA A 45 4.14 -0.66 -28.89
N TYR A 46 3.19 -1.04 -28.02
CA TYR A 46 2.25 -0.15 -27.35
C TYR A 46 2.50 -0.17 -25.84
N LEU A 47 2.41 0.98 -25.18
CA LEU A 47 2.49 1.09 -23.72
C LEU A 47 1.21 1.72 -23.15
N PHE A 48 0.42 0.92 -22.43
CA PHE A 48 -0.75 1.38 -21.69
C PHE A 48 -0.36 1.75 -20.25
N THR A 49 -0.49 3.02 -19.89
CA THR A 49 -0.24 3.53 -18.55
C THR A 49 -1.57 3.91 -17.87
N GLY A 50 -1.61 3.88 -16.54
CA GLY A 50 -2.81 4.25 -15.77
C GLY A 50 -3.00 3.35 -14.54
N THR A 51 -3.87 3.75 -13.62
CA THR A 51 -4.10 3.04 -12.35
C THR A 51 -4.60 1.59 -12.54
N ARG A 52 -4.68 0.84 -11.44
CA ARG A 52 -5.22 -0.53 -11.49
C ARG A 52 -6.68 -0.47 -11.94
N GLY A 53 -7.11 -1.46 -12.72
CA GLY A 53 -8.52 -1.66 -13.06
C GLY A 53 -9.21 -0.66 -14.01
N VAL A 54 -8.53 0.40 -14.48
CA VAL A 54 -9.06 1.33 -15.52
C VAL A 54 -9.24 0.72 -16.92
N GLY A 55 -8.76 -0.52 -17.12
CA GLY A 55 -9.00 -1.28 -18.36
C GLY A 55 -7.76 -1.58 -19.22
N LYS A 56 -6.52 -1.34 -18.76
CA LYS A 56 -5.27 -1.60 -19.51
C LYS A 56 -5.25 -2.98 -20.20
N THR A 57 -5.37 -4.06 -19.43
CA THR A 57 -5.40 -5.46 -19.90
C THR A 57 -6.60 -5.76 -20.78
N THR A 58 -7.75 -5.10 -20.54
CA THR A 58 -8.96 -5.24 -21.35
C THR A 58 -8.74 -4.65 -22.75
N LEU A 59 -8.20 -3.43 -22.82
CA LEU A 59 -7.88 -2.74 -24.07
C LEU A 59 -6.85 -3.52 -24.89
N ALA A 60 -5.83 -4.09 -24.23
CA ALA A 60 -4.85 -4.99 -24.84
C ALA A 60 -5.50 -6.23 -25.49
N ARG A 61 -6.45 -6.88 -24.81
CA ARG A 61 -7.21 -8.02 -25.38
C ARG A 61 -8.09 -7.60 -26.55
N ILE A 62 -8.74 -6.43 -26.49
CA ILE A 62 -9.53 -5.92 -27.64
C ILE A 62 -8.61 -5.67 -28.84
N LEU A 63 -7.44 -5.06 -28.63
CA LEU A 63 -6.43 -4.88 -29.67
C LEU A 63 -5.98 -6.23 -30.27
N ALA A 64 -5.69 -7.23 -29.43
CA ALA A 64 -5.36 -8.58 -29.88
C ALA A 64 -6.45 -9.19 -30.79
N LYS A 65 -7.73 -9.05 -30.43
CA LYS A 65 -8.85 -9.48 -31.30
C LYS A 65 -8.89 -8.73 -32.62
N THR A 66 -8.72 -7.40 -32.61
CA THR A 66 -8.77 -6.59 -33.84
C THR A 66 -7.66 -6.92 -34.83
N LEU A 67 -6.53 -7.43 -34.34
CA LEU A 67 -5.37 -7.82 -35.13
C LEU A 67 -5.45 -9.27 -35.64
N ASN A 68 -6.03 -10.18 -34.84
CA ASN A 68 -6.15 -11.60 -35.17
C ASN A 68 -7.56 -12.05 -35.59
N CYS A 69 -8.48 -11.13 -35.91
CA CYS A 69 -9.81 -11.48 -36.39
C CYS A 69 -9.74 -12.09 -37.81
N GLU A 70 -10.37 -13.25 -37.98
CA GLU A 70 -10.44 -13.95 -39.27
C GLU A 70 -11.07 -13.08 -40.37
N GLN A 71 -12.08 -12.29 -40.01
CA GLN A 71 -12.83 -11.38 -40.91
C GLN A 71 -12.00 -10.19 -41.45
N GLY A 72 -10.79 -9.96 -40.95
CA GLY A 72 -9.94 -8.83 -41.33
C GLY A 72 -9.40 -8.05 -40.13
N VAL A 73 -8.35 -7.26 -40.38
CA VAL A 73 -7.87 -6.27 -39.41
C VAL A 73 -8.77 -5.05 -39.49
N GLY A 74 -9.35 -4.65 -38.35
CA GLY A 74 -10.25 -3.50 -38.31
C GLY A 74 -10.73 -3.18 -36.89
N PRO A 75 -11.32 -2.00 -36.66
CA PRO A 75 -11.66 -1.51 -35.32
C PRO A 75 -12.77 -2.31 -34.62
N ASN A 76 -13.61 -3.03 -35.38
CA ASN A 76 -14.74 -3.78 -34.84
C ASN A 76 -14.48 -5.29 -34.95
N PRO A 77 -14.01 -5.97 -33.90
CA PRO A 77 -13.82 -7.42 -33.92
C PRO A 77 -15.19 -8.10 -33.94
N CYS A 78 -15.33 -9.16 -34.77
CA CYS A 78 -16.63 -9.81 -34.96
C CYS A 78 -17.19 -10.44 -33.66
N GLY A 79 -16.33 -10.90 -32.76
CA GLY A 79 -16.70 -11.55 -31.50
C GLY A 79 -17.18 -13.00 -31.65
N VAL A 80 -17.28 -13.52 -32.88
CA VAL A 80 -17.87 -14.83 -33.19
C VAL A 80 -16.91 -15.84 -33.82
N CYS A 81 -15.76 -15.41 -34.36
CA CYS A 81 -14.74 -16.31 -34.94
C CYS A 81 -13.93 -17.04 -33.85
N SER A 82 -13.13 -18.07 -34.19
CA SER A 82 -12.44 -18.89 -33.18
C SER A 82 -11.46 -18.05 -32.37
N ALA A 83 -10.59 -17.29 -33.05
CA ALA A 83 -9.63 -16.39 -32.42
C ALA A 83 -10.29 -15.38 -31.48
N CYS A 84 -11.46 -14.81 -31.85
CA CYS A 84 -12.17 -13.87 -30.98
C CYS A 84 -12.67 -14.51 -29.67
N ARG A 85 -13.17 -15.75 -29.73
CA ARG A 85 -13.66 -16.49 -28.55
C ARG A 85 -12.49 -16.92 -27.66
N GLU A 86 -11.44 -17.48 -28.26
CA GLU A 86 -10.26 -17.95 -27.54
C GLU A 86 -9.52 -16.81 -26.81
N ILE A 87 -9.48 -15.59 -27.38
CA ILE A 87 -8.92 -14.40 -26.72
C ILE A 87 -9.79 -13.92 -25.54
N ASP A 88 -11.12 -14.03 -25.64
CA ASP A 88 -12.04 -13.74 -24.53
C ASP A 88 -11.90 -14.73 -23.37
N GLU A 89 -11.66 -16.00 -23.70
CA GLU A 89 -11.48 -17.08 -22.73
C GLU A 89 -10.06 -17.10 -22.12
N GLY A 90 -9.09 -16.48 -22.79
CA GLY A 90 -7.67 -16.49 -22.39
C GLY A 90 -6.94 -17.77 -22.80
N ARG A 91 -7.36 -18.41 -23.90
CA ARG A 91 -6.82 -19.69 -24.40
C ARG A 91 -6.11 -19.59 -25.75
N PHE A 92 -6.06 -18.39 -26.34
CA PHE A 92 -5.49 -18.17 -27.67
C PHE A 92 -3.96 -18.26 -27.67
N LEU A 93 -3.41 -19.21 -28.42
CA LEU A 93 -1.98 -19.58 -28.40
C LEU A 93 -1.04 -18.42 -28.78
N ASP A 94 -1.45 -17.58 -29.74
CA ASP A 94 -0.63 -16.45 -30.22
C ASP A 94 -0.86 -15.14 -29.42
N LEU A 95 -1.54 -15.21 -28.27
CA LEU A 95 -1.59 -14.14 -27.26
C LEU A 95 -0.91 -14.63 -25.98
N ILE A 96 0.37 -14.30 -25.84
CA ILE A 96 1.17 -14.68 -24.68
C ILE A 96 0.98 -13.61 -23.61
N GLU A 97 0.21 -13.94 -22.58
CA GLU A 97 0.00 -13.07 -21.41
C GLU A 97 1.04 -13.38 -20.32
N VAL A 98 1.75 -12.34 -19.89
CA VAL A 98 2.81 -12.39 -18.88
C VAL A 98 2.50 -11.35 -17.81
N ASP A 99 2.18 -11.79 -16.59
CA ASP A 99 2.13 -10.91 -15.42
C ASP A 99 3.53 -10.85 -14.80
N ALA A 100 4.18 -9.69 -14.92
CA ALA A 100 5.52 -9.43 -14.42
C ALA A 100 5.64 -9.55 -12.89
N ALA A 101 4.55 -9.32 -12.14
CA ALA A 101 4.55 -9.51 -10.69
C ALA A 101 4.56 -11.00 -10.30
N SER A 102 4.01 -11.88 -11.14
CA SER A 102 3.96 -13.33 -10.91
C SER A 102 5.23 -14.06 -11.35
N ARG A 103 5.92 -13.59 -12.40
CA ARG A 103 7.11 -14.22 -12.99
C ARG A 103 8.38 -13.42 -12.68
N THR A 104 8.78 -13.43 -11.42
CA THR A 104 9.98 -12.73 -10.92
C THR A 104 11.30 -13.45 -11.25
N LYS A 105 11.26 -14.72 -11.70
CA LYS A 105 12.46 -15.47 -12.10
C LYS A 105 12.95 -14.99 -13.46
N VAL A 106 14.15 -14.39 -13.47
CA VAL A 106 14.81 -13.79 -14.66
C VAL A 106 14.85 -14.74 -15.85
N ASP A 107 15.05 -16.04 -15.61
CA ASP A 107 15.23 -17.04 -16.67
C ASP A 107 13.93 -17.31 -17.44
N GLN A 108 12.78 -17.37 -16.74
CA GLN A 108 11.47 -17.56 -17.38
C GLN A 108 11.11 -16.43 -18.34
N THR A 109 11.49 -15.19 -18.03
CA THR A 109 11.24 -14.04 -18.90
C THR A 109 12.14 -14.05 -20.14
N ARG A 110 13.38 -14.57 -20.02
CA ARG A 110 14.29 -14.75 -21.16
C ARG A 110 13.80 -15.83 -22.11
N GLU A 111 13.45 -17.00 -21.58
CA GLU A 111 12.89 -18.12 -22.39
C GLU A 111 11.68 -17.69 -23.23
N LEU A 112 10.82 -16.81 -22.71
CA LEU A 112 9.66 -16.27 -23.43
C LEU A 112 10.06 -15.30 -24.57
N LEU A 113 11.13 -14.52 -24.36
CA LEU A 113 11.67 -13.59 -25.34
C LEU A 113 12.49 -14.30 -26.43
N ASP A 114 13.22 -15.36 -26.08
CA ASP A 114 13.91 -16.24 -27.03
C ASP A 114 12.93 -16.95 -27.99
N ASN A 115 11.67 -17.08 -27.59
CA ASN A 115 10.58 -17.60 -28.42
C ASN A 115 9.92 -16.54 -29.33
N VAL A 116 10.33 -15.27 -29.29
CA VAL A 116 9.75 -14.19 -30.12
C VAL A 116 10.01 -14.36 -31.62
N PRO A 117 11.19 -14.80 -32.11
CA PRO A 117 11.45 -14.92 -33.55
C PRO A 117 10.58 -15.96 -34.29
N PHE A 118 9.93 -16.88 -33.58
CA PHE A 118 9.09 -17.91 -34.17
C PHE A 118 7.71 -17.38 -34.58
N ALA A 119 7.33 -17.68 -35.82
CA ALA A 119 6.05 -17.35 -36.44
C ALA A 119 4.82 -17.79 -35.60
N PRO A 120 3.67 -17.11 -35.76
CA PRO A 120 2.42 -17.49 -35.11
C PRO A 120 1.88 -18.83 -35.62
N VAL A 121 1.09 -19.52 -34.80
CA VAL A 121 0.55 -20.87 -35.08
C VAL A 121 -0.83 -20.82 -35.74
N HIS A 122 -1.72 -19.95 -35.26
CA HIS A 122 -3.09 -19.79 -35.72
C HIS A 122 -3.45 -18.34 -36.09
N GLY A 123 -2.84 -17.36 -35.41
CA GLY A 123 -3.05 -15.94 -35.63
C GLY A 123 -2.32 -15.38 -36.85
N ARG A 124 -2.69 -14.15 -37.23
CA ARG A 124 -1.95 -13.35 -38.21
C ARG A 124 -0.69 -12.74 -37.58
N LEU A 125 -0.77 -12.41 -36.30
CA LEU A 125 0.27 -11.77 -35.50
C LEU A 125 0.37 -12.44 -34.13
N LYS A 126 1.60 -12.57 -33.64
CA LYS A 126 1.93 -13.03 -32.29
C LYS A 126 1.99 -11.83 -31.35
N LEU A 127 1.12 -11.79 -30.34
CA LEU A 127 1.05 -10.70 -29.37
C LEU A 127 1.63 -11.11 -28.03
N TYR A 128 2.51 -10.25 -27.50
CA TYR A 128 3.04 -10.35 -26.15
C TYR A 128 2.38 -9.27 -25.27
N LEU A 129 1.49 -9.69 -24.38
CA LEU A 129 0.86 -8.81 -23.39
C LEU A 129 1.60 -8.94 -22.07
N ILE A 130 2.36 -7.92 -21.70
CA ILE A 130 3.14 -7.86 -20.46
C ILE A 130 2.46 -6.90 -19.50
N ASP A 131 1.77 -7.43 -18.48
CA ASP A 131 1.10 -6.62 -17.45
C ASP A 131 2.05 -6.33 -16.27
N GLU A 132 1.84 -5.16 -15.65
CA GLU A 132 2.71 -4.52 -14.66
C GLU A 132 4.22 -4.58 -15.00
N VAL A 133 4.59 -4.28 -16.26
CA VAL A 133 5.95 -4.41 -16.82
C VAL A 133 7.05 -3.71 -16.00
N HIS A 134 6.71 -2.72 -15.16
CA HIS A 134 7.65 -2.07 -14.25
C HIS A 134 8.26 -3.02 -13.18
N MET A 135 7.67 -4.21 -12.99
CA MET A 135 8.19 -5.26 -12.10
C MET A 135 9.30 -6.11 -12.73
N PHE A 136 9.64 -5.90 -14.01
CA PHE A 136 10.76 -6.59 -14.66
C PHE A 136 12.13 -6.20 -14.06
N SER A 137 13.03 -7.18 -13.99
CA SER A 137 14.43 -6.93 -13.67
C SER A 137 15.13 -6.15 -14.79
N SER A 138 16.22 -5.44 -14.46
CA SER A 138 17.07 -4.75 -15.44
C SER A 138 17.61 -5.69 -16.53
N SER A 139 17.86 -6.96 -16.19
CA SER A 139 18.27 -8.00 -17.14
C SER A 139 17.18 -8.39 -18.14
N SER A 140 15.91 -8.38 -17.72
CA SER A 140 14.75 -8.64 -18.58
C SER A 140 14.47 -7.45 -19.50
N PHE A 141 14.60 -6.21 -19.00
CA PHE A 141 14.52 -5.02 -19.84
C PHE A 141 15.59 -4.99 -20.94
N ASN A 142 16.83 -5.36 -20.62
CA ASN A 142 17.91 -5.42 -21.61
C ASN A 142 17.71 -6.52 -22.66
N ALA A 143 17.03 -7.61 -22.33
CA ALA A 143 16.61 -8.61 -23.32
C ALA A 143 15.50 -8.06 -24.24
N LEU A 144 14.46 -7.45 -23.64
CA LEU A 144 13.35 -6.85 -24.37
C LEU A 144 13.80 -5.71 -25.31
N LEU A 145 14.79 -4.90 -24.91
CA LEU A 145 15.31 -3.80 -25.74
C LEU A 145 15.86 -4.28 -27.09
N LYS A 146 16.57 -5.41 -27.15
CA LYS A 146 17.06 -5.98 -28.42
C LYS A 146 15.92 -6.28 -29.38
N THR A 147 14.84 -6.86 -28.85
CA THR A 147 13.65 -7.23 -29.63
C THR A 147 12.74 -6.04 -29.95
N LEU A 148 12.82 -4.94 -29.20
CA LEU A 148 12.14 -3.68 -29.49
C LEU A 148 12.90 -2.81 -30.49
N GLU A 149 14.22 -2.99 -30.63
CA GLU A 149 15.03 -2.31 -31.66
C GLU A 149 14.83 -2.93 -33.04
N GLU A 150 14.83 -4.27 -33.12
CA GLU A 150 14.62 -5.03 -34.37
C GLU A 150 13.44 -6.01 -34.21
N PRO A 151 12.19 -5.52 -34.17
CA PRO A 151 11.01 -6.37 -33.97
C PRO A 151 10.66 -7.14 -35.25
N PRO A 152 10.38 -8.46 -35.18
CA PRO A 152 9.86 -9.21 -36.33
C PRO A 152 8.48 -8.69 -36.77
N ASP A 153 8.22 -8.65 -38.08
CA ASP A 153 6.97 -8.12 -38.65
C ASP A 153 5.70 -8.77 -38.06
N HIS A 154 5.78 -10.07 -37.77
CA HIS A 154 4.69 -10.88 -37.24
C HIS A 154 4.47 -10.72 -35.72
N VAL A 155 5.28 -9.90 -35.04
CA VAL A 155 5.23 -9.71 -33.58
C VAL A 155 4.72 -8.32 -33.24
N LYS A 156 3.87 -8.21 -32.20
CA LYS A 156 3.50 -6.93 -31.58
C LYS A 156 3.57 -7.04 -30.04
N PHE A 157 4.17 -6.04 -29.41
CA PHE A 157 4.24 -5.92 -27.95
C PHE A 157 3.15 -5.00 -27.42
N VAL A 158 2.53 -5.41 -26.32
CA VAL A 158 1.57 -4.60 -25.56
C VAL A 158 2.00 -4.62 -24.10
N LEU A 159 2.61 -3.54 -23.66
CA LEU A 159 3.09 -3.35 -22.30
C LEU A 159 2.02 -2.61 -21.50
N ALA A 160 1.77 -3.03 -20.25
CA ALA A 160 0.88 -2.33 -19.33
C ALA A 160 1.60 -2.04 -18.00
N THR A 161 1.37 -0.87 -17.42
CA THR A 161 1.95 -0.49 -16.12
C THR A 161 1.07 0.48 -15.35
N THR A 162 1.04 0.36 -14.01
CA THR A 162 0.59 1.41 -13.09
C THR A 162 1.59 2.55 -12.94
N ASP A 163 2.88 2.25 -13.07
CA ASP A 163 3.97 3.20 -12.82
C ASP A 163 4.88 3.30 -14.05
N PRO A 164 4.76 4.37 -14.87
CA PRO A 164 5.64 4.58 -16.02
C PRO A 164 6.99 5.18 -15.64
N GLN A 165 7.16 5.76 -14.43
CA GLN A 165 8.41 6.42 -14.03
C GLN A 165 9.52 5.41 -13.70
N LYS A 166 9.14 4.19 -13.28
CA LYS A 166 10.05 3.07 -13.10
C LYS A 166 10.57 2.45 -14.40
N LEU A 167 10.00 2.79 -15.56
CA LEU A 167 10.44 2.23 -16.84
C LEU A 167 11.68 2.96 -17.38
N PRO A 168 12.69 2.24 -17.90
CA PRO A 168 13.82 2.86 -18.57
C PRO A 168 13.37 3.75 -19.75
N ALA A 169 13.94 4.96 -19.86
CA ALA A 169 13.63 5.89 -20.95
C ALA A 169 13.87 5.29 -22.35
N THR A 170 14.78 4.31 -22.46
CA THR A 170 15.05 3.55 -23.69
C THR A 170 13.88 2.67 -24.14
N VAL A 171 13.04 2.19 -23.22
CA VAL A 171 11.80 1.46 -23.55
C VAL A 171 10.70 2.47 -23.90
N LEU A 172 10.60 3.55 -23.12
CA LEU A 172 9.61 4.61 -23.32
C LEU A 172 9.72 5.29 -24.71
N SER A 173 10.95 5.45 -25.24
CA SER A 173 11.18 6.04 -26.56
C SER A 173 10.86 5.10 -27.75
N ARG A 174 10.70 3.80 -27.49
CA ARG A 174 10.39 2.76 -28.51
C ARG A 174 8.92 2.32 -28.47
N CYS A 175 8.12 2.82 -27.53
CA CYS A 175 6.71 2.43 -27.39
C CYS A 175 5.78 3.60 -27.71
N LEU A 176 4.67 3.33 -28.42
CA LEU A 176 3.58 4.30 -28.53
C LEU A 176 2.81 4.34 -27.21
N GLN A 177 2.87 5.46 -26.50
CA GLN A 177 2.35 5.60 -25.15
C GLN A 177 0.89 6.07 -25.14
N PHE A 178 0.06 5.39 -24.35
CA PHE A 178 -1.35 5.69 -24.15
C PHE A 178 -1.67 5.72 -22.65
N ASN A 179 -2.01 6.91 -22.15
CA ASN A 179 -2.39 7.11 -20.75
C ASN A 179 -3.91 6.95 -20.60
N LEU A 180 -4.33 5.93 -19.85
CA LEU A 180 -5.71 5.68 -19.47
C LEU A 180 -6.03 6.47 -18.20
N LYS A 181 -7.08 7.30 -18.27
CA LYS A 181 -7.50 8.16 -17.16
C LYS A 181 -8.21 7.33 -16.08
N ARG A 182 -8.20 7.83 -14.83
CA ARG A 182 -9.18 7.38 -13.81
C ARG A 182 -10.59 7.69 -14.31
N LEU A 183 -11.53 6.79 -14.06
CA LEU A 183 -12.93 7.02 -14.39
C LEU A 183 -13.57 7.99 -13.39
N LEU A 184 -14.52 8.80 -13.85
CA LEU A 184 -15.32 9.64 -12.97
C LEU A 184 -16.32 8.79 -12.17
N PRO A 185 -16.66 9.13 -10.92
CA PRO A 185 -17.67 8.41 -10.14
C PRO A 185 -18.99 8.24 -10.90
N ASP A 186 -19.47 9.29 -11.58
CA ASP A 186 -20.70 9.24 -12.37
C ASP A 186 -20.64 8.22 -13.52
N GLN A 187 -19.47 8.07 -14.16
CA GLN A 187 -19.26 7.08 -15.21
C GLN A 187 -19.28 5.65 -14.66
N ILE A 188 -18.70 5.44 -13.47
CA ILE A 188 -18.77 4.15 -12.78
C ILE A 188 -20.21 3.86 -12.36
N ALA A 189 -20.88 4.78 -11.67
CA ALA A 189 -22.26 4.63 -11.22
C ALA A 189 -23.23 4.34 -12.39
N ALA A 190 -23.08 5.06 -13.51
CA ALA A 190 -23.86 4.80 -14.72
C ALA A 190 -23.62 3.39 -15.30
N ARG A 191 -22.38 2.90 -15.28
CA ARG A 191 -22.07 1.53 -15.75
C ARG A 191 -22.52 0.46 -14.77
N LEU A 192 -22.43 0.68 -13.46
CA LEU A 192 -22.96 -0.23 -12.45
C LEU A 192 -24.49 -0.34 -12.57
N ARG A 193 -25.19 0.78 -12.82
CA ARG A 193 -26.63 0.80 -13.12
C ARG A 193 -26.97 -0.09 -14.32
N GLN A 194 -26.31 0.10 -15.46
CA GLN A 194 -26.52 -0.72 -16.66
C GLN A 194 -26.32 -2.22 -16.42
N VAL A 195 -25.36 -2.59 -15.56
CA VAL A 195 -25.13 -3.99 -15.18
C VAL A 195 -26.28 -4.52 -14.32
N LEU A 196 -26.74 -3.79 -13.31
CA LEU A 196 -27.85 -4.23 -12.45
C LEU A 196 -29.19 -4.31 -13.18
N GLU A 197 -29.47 -3.35 -14.08
CA GLU A 197 -30.65 -3.37 -14.96
C GLU A 197 -30.66 -4.62 -15.86
N ALA A 198 -29.49 -4.99 -16.41
CA ALA A 198 -29.36 -6.15 -17.29
C ALA A 198 -29.32 -7.51 -16.55
N GLU A 199 -28.86 -7.54 -15.30
CA GLU A 199 -28.95 -8.72 -14.42
C GLU A 199 -30.30 -8.81 -13.68
N THR A 200 -31.19 -7.81 -13.84
CA THR A 200 -32.51 -7.71 -13.16
C THR A 200 -32.43 -7.74 -11.64
N ILE A 201 -31.51 -6.98 -11.05
CA ILE A 201 -31.27 -6.87 -9.61
C ILE A 201 -31.85 -5.55 -9.08
N ASP A 202 -32.57 -5.59 -7.95
CA ASP A 202 -33.08 -4.38 -7.28
C ASP A 202 -31.93 -3.55 -6.67
N PHE A 203 -31.94 -2.23 -6.90
CA PHE A 203 -30.89 -1.33 -6.40
C PHE A 203 -31.41 0.04 -5.98
N ASP A 204 -30.66 0.67 -5.07
CA ASP A 204 -30.81 2.07 -4.68
C ASP A 204 -29.77 2.95 -5.41
N ALA A 205 -30.20 4.16 -5.82
CA ALA A 205 -29.33 5.14 -6.44
C ALA A 205 -28.22 5.64 -5.50
N ALA A 206 -28.51 5.78 -4.19
CA ALA A 206 -27.51 6.20 -3.21
C ALA A 206 -26.41 5.12 -3.02
N ALA A 207 -26.79 3.84 -3.05
CA ALA A 207 -25.86 2.71 -2.99
C ALA A 207 -24.85 2.74 -4.16
N LEU A 208 -25.31 3.04 -5.37
CA LEU A 208 -24.44 3.18 -6.55
C LEU A 208 -23.42 4.31 -6.41
N ALA A 209 -23.80 5.45 -5.83
CA ALA A 209 -22.89 6.58 -5.60
C ALA A 209 -21.83 6.26 -4.53
N LEU A 210 -22.15 5.43 -3.53
CA LEU A 210 -21.19 4.94 -2.54
C LEU A 210 -20.20 3.94 -3.17
N LEU A 211 -20.69 2.94 -3.92
CA LEU A 211 -19.84 1.97 -4.63
C LEU A 211 -18.91 2.66 -5.65
N ALA A 212 -19.41 3.67 -6.37
CA ALA A 212 -18.62 4.41 -7.34
C ALA A 212 -17.51 5.27 -6.70
N ARG A 213 -17.75 5.84 -5.51
CA ARG A 213 -16.72 6.53 -4.72
C ARG A 213 -15.68 5.54 -4.18
N ALA A 214 -16.12 4.44 -3.57
CA ALA A 214 -15.24 3.40 -3.04
C ALA A 214 -14.37 2.70 -4.11
N ALA A 215 -14.77 2.76 -5.38
CA ALA A 215 -14.02 2.21 -6.51
C ALA A 215 -12.79 3.02 -6.94
N ASP A 216 -12.58 4.24 -6.42
CA ASP A 216 -11.43 5.14 -6.74
C ASP A 216 -11.04 5.23 -8.23
N GLY A 217 -12.04 5.34 -9.11
CA GLY A 217 -11.84 5.45 -10.55
C GLY A 217 -11.52 4.13 -11.28
N SER A 218 -11.59 2.97 -10.60
CA SER A 218 -11.36 1.63 -11.13
C SER A 218 -12.67 0.87 -11.41
N MET A 219 -12.96 0.59 -12.69
CA MET A 219 -14.15 -0.19 -13.05
C MET A 219 -14.09 -1.64 -12.53
N ARG A 220 -12.89 -2.23 -12.47
CA ARG A 220 -12.70 -3.60 -11.98
C ARG A 220 -13.09 -3.69 -10.51
N ASP A 221 -12.64 -2.74 -9.71
CA ASP A 221 -12.87 -2.75 -8.28
C ASP A 221 -14.33 -2.36 -7.99
N GLY A 222 -14.91 -1.40 -8.71
CA GLY A 222 -16.35 -1.10 -8.65
C GLY A 222 -17.27 -2.29 -8.97
N LEU A 223 -16.95 -3.11 -9.98
CA LEU A 223 -17.70 -4.35 -10.26
C LEU A 223 -17.48 -5.42 -9.18
N SER A 224 -16.29 -5.48 -8.57
CA SER A 224 -15.98 -6.44 -7.51
C SER A 224 -16.68 -6.08 -6.19
N LEU A 225 -16.74 -4.78 -5.86
CA LEU A 225 -17.55 -4.25 -4.75
C LEU A 225 -19.04 -4.45 -5.01
N LEU A 226 -19.50 -4.37 -6.25
CA LEU A 226 -20.89 -4.66 -6.61
C LEU A 226 -21.24 -6.15 -6.41
N ASP A 227 -20.38 -7.08 -6.86
CA ASP A 227 -20.53 -8.53 -6.57
C ASP A 227 -20.64 -8.79 -5.05
N GLN A 228 -19.79 -8.13 -4.25
CA GLN A 228 -19.84 -8.22 -2.79
C GLN A 228 -21.13 -7.65 -2.21
N ALA A 229 -21.61 -6.51 -2.70
CA ALA A 229 -22.85 -5.88 -2.25
C ALA A 229 -24.08 -6.75 -2.54
N ILE A 230 -24.13 -7.38 -3.72
CA ILE A 230 -25.20 -8.33 -4.10
C ILE A 230 -25.19 -9.56 -3.17
N ALA A 231 -24.00 -10.09 -2.87
CA ALA A 231 -23.85 -11.23 -1.97
C ALA A 231 -24.23 -10.88 -0.51
N PHE A 232 -23.91 -9.67 -0.06
CA PHE A 232 -24.21 -9.19 1.29
C PHE A 232 -25.70 -8.85 1.48
N GLY A 233 -26.29 -8.10 0.53
CA GLY A 233 -27.71 -7.71 0.53
C GLY A 233 -28.69 -8.81 0.05
N GLY A 234 -28.25 -10.07 0.01
CA GLY A 234 -29.12 -11.22 -0.29
C GLY A 234 -29.75 -11.20 -1.69
N GLY A 235 -29.07 -10.63 -2.69
CA GLY A 235 -29.59 -10.46 -4.05
C GLY A 235 -30.21 -9.09 -4.33
N ARG A 236 -30.01 -8.10 -3.45
CA ARG A 236 -30.41 -6.69 -3.62
C ARG A 236 -29.25 -5.77 -3.25
N VAL A 237 -29.24 -4.53 -3.75
CA VAL A 237 -28.19 -3.54 -3.49
C VAL A 237 -28.79 -2.30 -2.81
N GLY A 238 -28.98 -2.38 -1.49
CA GLY A 238 -29.49 -1.28 -0.65
C GLY A 238 -28.39 -0.33 -0.17
N GLY A 239 -28.74 0.94 0.09
CA GLY A 239 -27.80 1.96 0.59
C GLY A 239 -27.20 1.59 1.95
N ASP A 240 -28.02 1.16 2.90
CA ASP A 240 -27.58 0.79 4.25
C ASP A 240 -26.69 -0.46 4.28
N ASP A 241 -27.01 -1.46 3.45
CA ASP A 241 -26.22 -2.68 3.28
C ASP A 241 -24.84 -2.37 2.71
N VAL A 242 -24.77 -1.49 1.71
CA VAL A 242 -23.50 -1.03 1.12
C VAL A 242 -22.69 -0.22 2.13
N ARG A 243 -23.30 0.68 2.92
CA ARG A 243 -22.62 1.40 4.02
C ARG A 243 -22.05 0.43 5.06
N LEU A 244 -22.79 -0.63 5.40
CA LEU A 244 -22.34 -1.64 6.35
C LEU A 244 -21.18 -2.49 5.79
N MET A 245 -21.29 -2.94 4.53
CA MET A 245 -20.27 -3.72 3.83
C MET A 245 -18.95 -2.94 3.67
N LEU A 246 -19.01 -1.68 3.24
CA LEU A 246 -17.85 -0.82 3.02
C LEU A 246 -17.25 -0.29 4.34
N GLY A 247 -17.81 -0.63 5.50
CA GLY A 247 -17.40 -0.06 6.79
C GLY A 247 -17.74 1.44 6.97
N THR A 248 -18.46 2.05 6.02
CA THR A 248 -18.73 3.50 5.93
C THR A 248 -19.73 4.02 6.96
N ARG A 249 -19.95 3.31 8.07
CA ARG A 249 -20.48 3.92 9.31
C ARG A 249 -19.58 5.04 9.83
N CYS A 250 -18.33 5.12 9.35
CA CYS A 250 -17.44 6.26 9.58
C CYS A 250 -17.90 7.58 8.92
N GLY A 251 -18.87 7.58 7.99
CA GLY A 251 -19.48 8.83 7.53
C GLY A 251 -20.22 9.55 8.66
N ASP A 252 -21.16 8.85 9.30
CA ASP A 252 -21.92 9.37 10.43
C ASP A 252 -21.03 9.61 11.66
N LEU A 253 -20.13 8.67 12.00
CA LEU A 253 -19.21 8.83 13.13
C LEU A 253 -18.16 9.94 12.88
N GLY A 254 -17.76 10.16 11.63
CA GLY A 254 -16.86 11.24 11.23
C GLY A 254 -17.53 12.61 11.35
N LEU A 255 -18.81 12.71 10.96
CA LEU A 255 -19.63 13.89 11.22
C LEU A 255 -19.88 14.12 12.72
N ASP A 256 -20.14 13.06 13.50
CA ASP A 256 -20.28 13.15 14.97
C ASP A 256 -18.98 13.63 15.64
N LEU A 257 -17.82 13.23 15.11
CA LEU A 257 -16.50 13.66 15.56
C LEU A 257 -16.20 15.11 15.15
N LEU A 258 -16.61 15.54 13.96
CA LEU A 258 -16.55 16.95 13.54
C LEU A 258 -17.48 17.83 14.37
N ASP A 259 -18.68 17.36 14.72
CA ASP A 259 -19.58 18.01 15.68
C ASP A 259 -18.87 18.22 17.03
N ALA A 260 -18.20 17.19 17.56
CA ALA A 260 -17.45 17.28 18.81
C ALA A 260 -16.24 18.23 18.74
N LEU A 261 -15.51 18.26 17.62
CA LEU A 261 -14.43 19.22 17.36
C LEU A 261 -14.95 20.66 17.24
N ALA A 262 -16.08 20.86 16.57
CA ALA A 262 -16.74 22.16 16.43
C ALA A 262 -17.19 22.73 17.79
N ASP A 263 -17.73 21.86 18.66
CA ASP A 263 -18.11 22.21 20.04
C ASP A 263 -16.90 22.40 20.98
N GLY A 264 -15.72 21.92 20.59
CA GLY A 264 -14.50 21.98 21.40
C GLY A 264 -14.44 20.97 22.55
N ASP A 265 -15.32 19.96 22.52
CA ASP A 265 -15.47 18.99 23.61
C ASP A 265 -14.49 17.81 23.45
N GLY A 266 -13.33 17.94 24.10
CA GLY A 266 -12.30 16.90 24.12
C GLY A 266 -12.75 15.58 24.76
N ALA A 267 -13.72 15.58 25.68
CA ALA A 267 -14.24 14.36 26.27
C ALA A 267 -15.14 13.60 25.28
N ARG A 268 -16.00 14.34 24.57
CA ARG A 268 -16.82 13.79 23.47
C ARG A 268 -15.95 13.29 22.31
N VAL A 269 -14.91 14.04 21.91
CA VAL A 269 -13.95 13.61 20.87
C VAL A 269 -13.32 12.25 21.22
N LEU A 270 -12.82 12.07 22.45
CA LEU A 270 -12.23 10.79 22.87
C LEU A 270 -13.28 9.67 22.98
N SER A 271 -14.50 9.98 23.38
CA SER A 271 -15.61 9.01 23.43
C SER A 271 -16.02 8.53 22.03
N GLU A 272 -16.05 9.41 21.02
CA GLU A 272 -16.32 9.01 19.64
C GLU A 272 -15.17 8.20 19.03
N VAL A 273 -13.91 8.52 19.35
CA VAL A 273 -12.76 7.67 18.97
C VAL A 273 -12.84 6.29 19.62
N GLU A 274 -13.33 6.17 20.86
CA GLU A 274 -13.57 4.87 21.51
C GLU A 274 -14.73 4.10 20.85
N ARG A 275 -15.83 4.76 20.50
CA ARG A 275 -16.95 4.17 19.74
C ARG A 275 -16.51 3.70 18.36
N MET A 276 -15.69 4.48 17.67
CA MET A 276 -15.03 4.08 16.42
C MET A 276 -14.16 2.85 16.65
N ALA A 277 -13.23 2.87 17.62
CA ALA A 277 -12.30 1.76 17.89
C ALA A 277 -13.00 0.43 18.19
N ALA A 278 -14.18 0.46 18.83
CA ALA A 278 -15.00 -0.73 19.08
C ALA A 278 -15.52 -1.43 17.80
N LEU A 279 -15.50 -0.73 16.66
CA LEU A 279 -15.91 -1.24 15.34
C LEU A 279 -14.71 -1.70 14.47
N THR A 280 -13.48 -1.71 15.02
CA THR A 280 -12.23 -2.03 14.30
C THR A 280 -12.05 -1.27 12.97
N PRO A 281 -11.95 0.07 13.01
CA PRO A 281 -11.84 0.90 11.83
C PRO A 281 -10.39 0.98 11.34
N ASP A 282 -10.20 1.28 10.06
CA ASP A 282 -8.92 1.79 9.57
C ASP A 282 -8.78 3.27 9.97
N PHE A 283 -7.92 3.55 10.95
CA PHE A 283 -7.70 4.91 11.44
C PHE A 283 -7.04 5.84 10.40
N ASP A 284 -6.31 5.30 9.42
CA ASP A 284 -5.77 6.09 8.29
C ASP A 284 -6.89 6.47 7.31
N GLY A 285 -7.80 5.53 7.02
CA GLY A 285 -9.08 5.78 6.35
C GLY A 285 -9.91 6.85 7.04
N VAL A 286 -10.18 6.71 8.35
CA VAL A 286 -10.93 7.70 9.15
C VAL A 286 -10.30 9.09 9.07
N LEU A 287 -8.97 9.18 9.16
CA LEU A 287 -8.29 10.48 9.06
C LEU A 287 -8.44 11.11 7.67
N LYS A 288 -8.41 10.31 6.60
CA LYS A 288 -8.68 10.76 5.23
C LYS A 288 -10.13 11.22 5.04
N ASP A 289 -11.10 10.46 5.58
CA ASP A 289 -12.52 10.79 5.52
C ASP A 289 -12.81 12.13 6.23
N LEU A 290 -12.22 12.38 7.40
CA LEU A 290 -12.33 13.66 8.11
C LEU A 290 -11.74 14.83 7.32
N ILE A 291 -10.65 14.61 6.59
CA ILE A 291 -10.02 15.63 5.73
C ILE A 291 -10.89 15.94 4.51
N ASP A 292 -11.52 14.94 3.89
CA ASP A 292 -12.49 15.15 2.81
C ASP A 292 -13.76 15.86 3.30
N LEU A 293 -14.29 15.47 4.47
CA LEU A 293 -15.42 16.17 5.11
C LEU A 293 -15.09 17.64 5.41
N LEU A 294 -13.89 17.94 5.94
CA LEU A 294 -13.44 19.33 6.14
C LEU A 294 -13.25 20.09 4.81
N HIS A 295 -12.82 19.41 3.74
CA HIS A 295 -12.73 20.01 2.41
C HIS A 295 -14.13 20.35 1.86
N ARG A 296 -15.08 19.40 1.92
CA ARG A 296 -16.49 19.60 1.54
C ARG A 296 -17.13 20.74 2.36
N LEU A 297 -16.81 20.83 3.66
CA LEU A 297 -17.25 21.90 4.55
C LEU A 297 -16.70 23.27 4.14
N ALA A 298 -15.40 23.37 3.84
CA ALA A 298 -14.77 24.60 3.38
C ALA A 298 -15.33 25.07 2.03
N LEU A 299 -15.61 24.13 1.11
CA LEU A 299 -16.30 24.42 -0.15
C LEU A 299 -17.72 24.94 0.09
N ALA A 300 -18.49 24.30 0.99
CA ALA A 300 -19.83 24.74 1.34
C ALA A 300 -19.88 26.17 1.91
N GLN A 301 -18.87 26.55 2.71
CA GLN A 301 -18.75 27.91 3.28
C GLN A 301 -18.44 28.98 2.22
N GLN A 302 -17.55 28.69 1.25
CA GLN A 302 -17.13 29.68 0.25
C GLN A 302 -18.02 29.70 -1.00
N VAL A 303 -18.56 28.55 -1.41
CA VAL A 303 -19.37 28.39 -2.63
C VAL A 303 -20.56 27.45 -2.33
N PRO A 304 -21.63 27.94 -1.69
CA PRO A 304 -22.76 27.08 -1.24
C PRO A 304 -23.41 26.22 -2.34
N HIS A 305 -23.30 26.64 -3.61
CA HIS A 305 -23.83 25.90 -4.76
C HIS A 305 -23.04 24.63 -5.15
N THR A 306 -21.90 24.33 -4.52
CA THR A 306 -21.11 23.12 -4.84
C THR A 306 -21.57 21.86 -4.12
N LEU A 307 -22.33 21.98 -3.03
CA LEU A 307 -22.96 20.81 -2.40
C LEU A 307 -24.15 20.35 -3.26
N ALA A 308 -24.03 19.18 -3.88
CA ALA A 308 -25.14 18.55 -4.58
C ALA A 308 -26.29 18.27 -3.60
N SER A 309 -27.53 18.49 -4.04
CA SER A 309 -28.74 18.19 -3.25
C SER A 309 -29.00 16.69 -3.10
N ASP A 310 -28.40 15.86 -3.96
CA ASP A 310 -28.51 14.39 -3.93
C ASP A 310 -27.47 13.75 -2.97
N ASP A 311 -26.68 14.55 -2.26
CA ASP A 311 -25.66 14.07 -1.33
C ASP A 311 -26.30 13.72 0.03
N PRO A 312 -26.20 12.48 0.54
CA PRO A 312 -26.83 12.08 1.80
C PRO A 312 -26.36 12.87 3.04
N ASP A 313 -25.19 13.52 2.97
CA ASP A 313 -24.63 14.27 4.11
C ASP A 313 -25.01 15.78 4.08
N HIS A 314 -25.76 16.23 3.06
CA HIS A 314 -25.99 17.64 2.74
C HIS A 314 -26.45 18.47 3.95
N ASP A 315 -27.52 18.03 4.63
CA ASP A 315 -28.12 18.77 5.74
C ASP A 315 -27.19 18.89 6.96
N ARG A 316 -26.42 17.83 7.27
CA ARG A 316 -25.46 17.83 8.38
C ARG A 316 -24.26 18.74 8.07
N LEU A 317 -23.73 18.68 6.85
CA LEU A 317 -22.64 19.54 6.41
C LEU A 317 -23.07 21.01 6.36
N ALA A 318 -24.27 21.31 5.90
CA ALA A 318 -24.83 22.67 5.92
C ALA A 318 -24.97 23.22 7.36
N ALA A 319 -25.42 22.38 8.31
CA ALA A 319 -25.52 22.76 9.72
C ALA A 319 -24.15 23.00 10.38
N LEU A 320 -23.14 22.18 10.05
CA LEU A 320 -21.75 22.40 10.49
C LEU A 320 -21.13 23.67 9.88
N ALA A 321 -21.41 23.95 8.60
CA ALA A 321 -20.85 25.10 7.87
C ALA A 321 -21.25 26.44 8.51
N LEU A 322 -22.44 26.50 9.11
CA LEU A 322 -22.96 27.66 9.84
C LEU A 322 -22.43 27.78 11.28
N ARG A 323 -21.91 26.70 11.88
CA ARG A 323 -21.41 26.66 13.26
C ARG A 323 -19.90 26.89 13.37
N MET A 324 -19.12 26.36 12.43
CA MET A 324 -17.66 26.46 12.44
C MET A 324 -17.18 27.75 11.77
N GLN A 325 -16.15 28.40 12.32
CA GLN A 325 -15.50 29.53 11.65
C GLN A 325 -14.60 29.01 10.51
N SER A 326 -14.44 29.79 9.45
CA SER A 326 -13.59 29.43 8.29
C SER A 326 -12.14 29.14 8.68
N GLU A 327 -11.64 29.88 9.67
CA GLU A 327 -10.30 29.77 10.25
C GLU A 327 -10.12 28.44 10.99
N ASP A 328 -11.13 28.02 11.77
CA ASP A 328 -11.15 26.72 12.46
C ASP A 328 -11.11 25.57 11.43
N VAL A 329 -11.91 25.66 10.36
CA VAL A 329 -11.96 24.62 9.31
C VAL A 329 -10.60 24.48 8.60
N GLN A 330 -9.96 25.60 8.23
CA GLN A 330 -8.64 25.58 7.59
C GLN A 330 -7.54 25.07 8.54
N LEU A 331 -7.58 25.47 9.82
CA LEU A 331 -6.65 24.99 10.83
C LEU A 331 -6.79 23.47 11.01
N PHE A 332 -8.00 22.96 11.22
CA PHE A 332 -8.25 21.54 11.42
C PHE A 332 -7.82 20.74 10.19
N TYR A 333 -8.15 21.21 8.98
CA TYR A 333 -7.71 20.59 7.73
C TYR A 333 -6.18 20.45 7.67
N GLN A 334 -5.43 21.53 7.98
CA GLN A 334 -3.97 21.51 7.99
C GLN A 334 -3.38 20.61 9.09
N VAL A 335 -3.99 20.59 10.29
CA VAL A 335 -3.54 19.74 11.41
C VAL A 335 -3.75 18.26 11.08
N LEU A 336 -4.92 17.88 10.57
CA LEU A 336 -5.23 16.50 10.20
C LEU A 336 -4.38 16.04 8.98
N LEU A 337 -4.20 16.90 7.97
CA LEU A 337 -3.33 16.60 6.81
C LEU A 337 -1.86 16.40 7.22
N THR A 338 -1.37 17.15 8.22
CA THR A 338 -0.06 16.90 8.82
C THR A 338 -0.07 15.57 9.59
N GLY A 339 -1.16 15.30 10.32
CA GLY A 339 -1.40 14.06 11.04
C GLY A 339 -1.28 12.79 10.19
N GLN A 340 -1.64 12.81 8.89
CA GLN A 340 -1.44 11.64 8.00
C GLN A 340 0.02 11.18 7.90
N LYS A 341 0.98 12.11 8.04
CA LYS A 341 2.42 11.80 8.01
C LYS A 341 2.92 11.31 9.37
N ASP A 342 2.31 11.79 10.45
CA ASP A 342 2.64 11.41 11.82
C ASP A 342 2.03 10.04 12.20
N LEU A 343 0.87 9.68 11.63
CA LEU A 343 0.09 8.50 12.01
C LEU A 343 0.88 7.17 11.92
N PRO A 344 1.67 6.89 10.86
CA PRO A 344 2.49 5.67 10.78
C PRO A 344 3.71 5.68 11.72
N LEU A 345 4.07 6.83 12.29
CA LEU A 345 5.17 6.98 13.25
C LEU A 345 4.69 6.84 14.71
N ALA A 346 3.38 6.82 14.94
CA ALA A 346 2.81 6.67 16.27
C ALA A 346 2.96 5.23 16.80
N PRO A 347 3.14 5.01 18.12
CA PRO A 347 3.24 3.67 18.71
C PRO A 347 2.01 2.77 18.47
N ASN A 348 0.86 3.39 18.22
CA ASN A 348 -0.40 2.74 17.83
C ASN A 348 -1.21 3.75 16.98
N PRO A 349 -1.77 3.36 15.82
CA PRO A 349 -2.60 4.24 15.00
C PRO A 349 -3.74 4.93 15.78
N ARG A 350 -4.38 4.24 16.74
CA ARG A 350 -5.40 4.85 17.61
C ARG A 350 -4.84 6.07 18.38
N THR A 351 -3.71 5.88 19.06
CA THR A 351 -3.06 6.94 19.85
C THR A 351 -2.53 8.06 18.94
N GLY A 352 -2.11 7.74 17.72
CA GLY A 352 -1.79 8.75 16.70
C GLY A 352 -3.00 9.63 16.36
N LEU A 353 -4.16 9.02 16.09
CA LEU A 353 -5.40 9.76 15.82
C LEU A 353 -5.85 10.60 17.04
N GLU A 354 -5.85 10.02 18.25
CA GLU A 354 -6.16 10.74 19.49
C GLU A 354 -5.26 11.99 19.64
N MET A 355 -3.95 11.86 19.42
CA MET A 355 -3.01 12.99 19.48
C MET A 355 -3.22 14.03 18.38
N VAL A 356 -3.62 13.64 17.17
CA VAL A 356 -3.94 14.58 16.06
C VAL A 356 -5.21 15.38 16.38
N LEU A 357 -6.24 14.74 16.94
CA LEU A 357 -7.50 15.39 17.31
C LEU A 357 -7.33 16.31 18.52
N LEU A 358 -6.59 15.87 19.55
CA LEU A 358 -6.23 16.72 20.70
C LEU A 358 -5.36 17.92 20.27
N ARG A 359 -4.48 17.73 19.27
CA ARG A 359 -3.71 18.82 18.66
C ARG A 359 -4.63 19.83 17.96
N ALA A 360 -5.63 19.38 17.21
CA ALA A 360 -6.60 20.26 16.55
C ALA A 360 -7.37 21.11 17.58
N LEU A 361 -7.82 20.50 18.69
CA LEU A 361 -8.47 21.23 19.80
C LEU A 361 -7.52 22.23 20.47
N ALA A 362 -6.26 21.85 20.72
CA ALA A 362 -5.30 22.68 21.46
C ALA A 362 -4.82 23.92 20.69
N PHE A 363 -4.79 23.86 19.35
CA PHE A 363 -4.36 24.99 18.50
C PHE A 363 -5.51 25.90 18.04
N ARG A 364 -6.76 25.61 18.44
CA ARG A 364 -7.92 26.42 18.06
C ARG A 364 -7.71 27.88 18.53
N PRO A 365 -7.84 28.88 17.64
CA PRO A 365 -7.64 30.28 18.03
C PRO A 365 -8.67 30.65 19.10
N ALA A 366 -8.19 31.15 20.24
CA ALA A 366 -9.08 31.68 21.26
C ALA A 366 -9.88 32.86 20.65
N PRO A 367 -11.19 32.98 20.90
CA PRO A 367 -11.93 34.18 20.53
C PRO A 367 -11.23 35.37 21.20
N SER A 368 -10.98 36.43 20.43
CA SER A 368 -10.26 37.61 20.91
C SER A 368 -10.95 38.17 22.15
N LEU A 369 -10.17 38.33 23.23
CA LEU A 369 -10.64 38.80 24.53
C LEU A 369 -10.99 40.31 24.56
N ASP A 370 -11.29 40.88 23.40
CA ASP A 370 -11.77 42.25 23.20
C ASP A 370 -13.33 42.33 23.22
N GLU A 371 -14.04 41.20 23.23
CA GLU A 371 -15.45 41.19 23.67
C GLU A 371 -15.53 41.32 25.21
N ASN A 372 -15.59 42.58 25.63
CA ASN A 372 -15.83 43.07 26.99
C ASN A 372 -16.85 42.19 27.76
N PRO A 373 -16.51 41.61 28.95
CA PRO A 373 -17.32 40.56 29.60
C PRO A 373 -18.76 40.97 29.99
N ALA A 374 -19.10 42.25 29.90
CA ALA A 374 -20.48 42.75 30.02
C ALA A 374 -21.42 42.28 28.89
N SER A 375 -20.92 41.98 27.68
CA SER A 375 -21.77 41.52 26.55
C SER A 375 -22.28 40.08 26.77
N LEU A 376 -21.43 39.22 27.34
CA LEU A 376 -21.73 37.81 27.64
C LEU A 376 -22.73 37.67 28.79
N ALA A 377 -22.70 38.57 29.78
CA ALA A 377 -23.72 38.64 30.83
C ALA A 377 -25.10 39.03 30.26
N SER A 378 -25.15 39.98 29.31
CA SER A 378 -26.40 40.40 28.66
C SER A 378 -27.02 39.29 27.79
N ARG A 379 -26.21 38.46 27.12
CA ARG A 379 -26.71 37.33 26.32
C ARG A 379 -27.28 36.16 27.14
N LYS A 380 -26.90 35.99 28.41
CA LYS A 380 -27.46 34.96 29.31
C LYS A 380 -28.62 35.44 30.21
N ALA A 381 -28.91 36.75 30.23
CA ALA A 381 -30.03 37.32 31.00
C ALA A 381 -31.32 37.54 30.18
N GLY A 382 -31.27 37.37 28.85
CA GLY A 382 -32.39 37.59 27.93
C GLY A 382 -33.48 36.49 27.90
N ALA A 383 -33.78 35.85 29.03
CA ALA A 383 -34.69 34.70 29.08
C ALA A 383 -35.71 34.71 30.25
N ASN A 384 -35.97 35.85 30.91
CA ASN A 384 -37.24 36.04 31.63
C ASN A 384 -37.51 37.51 32.01
N THR A 385 -38.57 38.12 31.47
CA THR A 385 -39.49 39.04 32.17
C THR A 385 -40.58 39.55 31.20
N LYS A 386 -41.86 39.38 31.55
CA LYS A 386 -43.00 40.01 30.85
C LYS A 386 -43.43 41.28 31.59
N GLY A 387 -43.82 42.30 30.82
CA GLY A 387 -44.47 43.53 31.31
C GLY A 387 -43.77 44.78 30.74
N ARG A 388 -44.45 45.74 30.09
CA ARG A 388 -45.89 46.03 29.95
C ARG A 388 -46.18 46.56 28.54
N TYR A 389 -47.27 46.10 27.93
CA TYR A 389 -48.04 46.92 26.99
C TYR A 389 -49.53 46.88 27.37
N ARG A 390 -50.25 47.95 27.05
CA ARG A 390 -51.62 48.23 27.50
C ARG A 390 -52.64 47.59 26.51
N PRO A 391 -53.82 47.13 26.96
CA PRO A 391 -54.63 46.19 26.18
C PRO A 391 -55.69 46.87 25.31
N ASP A 392 -56.19 46.10 24.33
CA ASP A 392 -57.54 46.23 23.75
C ASP A 392 -58.20 44.85 23.67
N ASN A 393 -59.49 44.77 24.05
CA ASN A 393 -60.45 43.65 23.96
C ASN A 393 -60.06 42.29 24.61
N ALA A 394 -60.79 41.81 25.64
CA ALA A 394 -62.10 41.14 25.60
C ALA A 394 -62.02 39.75 24.90
N THR A 395 -62.47 38.61 25.45
CA THR A 395 -63.40 38.30 26.57
C THR A 395 -63.16 36.86 27.08
N GLY A 396 -63.62 36.49 28.28
CA GLY A 396 -63.83 35.06 28.67
C GLY A 396 -62.96 34.53 29.83
N GLN A 397 -63.54 33.64 30.63
CA GLN A 397 -63.01 33.12 31.92
C GLN A 397 -63.24 31.57 32.01
N PRO A 398 -62.87 30.82 33.07
CA PRO A 398 -61.71 29.90 33.02
C PRO A 398 -62.04 28.41 33.38
N THR A 399 -61.29 27.82 34.34
CA THR A 399 -61.41 26.47 34.99
C THR A 399 -60.80 25.27 34.21
N THR A 400 -60.10 24.26 34.79
CA THR A 400 -59.85 23.85 36.21
C THR A 400 -58.56 22.99 36.40
N GLN A 401 -57.90 23.11 37.56
CA GLN A 401 -57.19 22.10 38.43
C GLN A 401 -56.38 20.90 37.83
N VAL A 402 -55.07 20.71 38.14
CA VAL A 402 -54.37 20.19 39.37
C VAL A 402 -54.21 18.65 39.45
N ALA A 403 -52.96 18.16 39.50
CA ALA A 403 -52.45 17.14 40.45
C ALA A 403 -50.93 16.86 40.27
N CYS A 404 -50.17 16.79 41.36
CA CYS A 404 -48.76 16.36 41.41
C CYS A 404 -48.62 15.09 42.26
N VAL A 405 -47.63 14.21 41.99
CA VAL A 405 -47.10 13.25 42.99
C VAL A 405 -45.59 13.06 42.82
N GLU A 406 -44.88 13.16 43.95
CA GLU A 406 -43.48 12.77 44.21
C GLU A 406 -43.47 11.70 45.34
N GLN A 407 -42.39 10.96 45.67
CA GLN A 407 -40.99 10.88 45.21
C GLN A 407 -40.48 9.45 45.51
N SER A 408 -39.25 9.06 45.10
CA SER A 408 -38.20 8.56 46.03
C SER A 408 -37.00 7.85 45.34
N LYS A 409 -35.91 7.74 46.09
CA LYS A 409 -34.57 7.21 45.71
C LYS A 409 -34.20 6.02 46.60
N LEU A 410 -33.27 5.16 46.17
CA LEU A 410 -32.19 4.65 47.05
C LEU A 410 -31.00 4.09 46.24
N SER A 411 -29.85 3.87 46.89
CA SER A 411 -28.52 3.66 46.28
C SER A 411 -27.73 2.51 46.92
N ALA A 412 -26.60 2.11 46.27
CA ALA A 412 -25.51 1.21 46.73
C ALA A 412 -25.86 -0.30 46.76
N GLU A 413 -24.96 -1.25 46.42
CA GLU A 413 -23.61 -1.50 46.98
C GLU A 413 -22.68 -2.30 46.02
N ILE A 414 -21.42 -2.62 46.40
CA ILE A 414 -20.32 -3.02 45.47
C ILE A 414 -19.48 -4.24 45.96
N LYS A 415 -19.10 -5.14 45.01
CA LYS A 415 -18.00 -6.17 45.04
C LYS A 415 -18.17 -7.44 45.93
N PRO A 416 -17.34 -8.51 45.77
CA PRO A 416 -16.27 -8.77 44.76
C PRO A 416 -16.34 -10.13 44.00
N LYS A 417 -15.34 -10.32 43.12
CA LYS A 417 -14.97 -11.48 42.28
C LYS A 417 -14.44 -12.69 43.08
N PRO A 418 -14.33 -13.89 42.47
CA PRO A 418 -13.19 -14.78 42.69
C PRO A 418 -12.36 -15.03 41.42
N ASP A 419 -11.07 -15.35 41.61
CA ASP A 419 -10.10 -15.67 40.56
C ASP A 419 -10.06 -17.17 40.22
N ILE A 420 -9.82 -17.48 38.95
CA ILE A 420 -9.03 -18.65 38.54
C ILE A 420 -8.06 -18.19 37.46
N SER A 421 -6.78 -18.48 37.66
CA SER A 421 -5.67 -18.10 36.79
C SER A 421 -5.20 -19.29 35.94
N HIS A 422 -4.82 -19.00 34.69
CA HIS A 422 -3.78 -19.75 33.97
C HIS A 422 -3.12 -18.83 32.91
N PRO A 423 -1.89 -19.14 32.47
CA PRO A 423 -0.89 -18.10 32.15
C PRO A 423 -0.91 -17.63 30.69
N ALA A 424 -0.23 -16.50 30.47
CA ALA A 424 -0.02 -15.91 29.16
C ALA A 424 1.40 -16.16 28.62
N ASP A 425 1.48 -16.44 27.32
CA ASP A 425 2.57 -16.07 26.41
C ASP A 425 1.87 -15.73 25.07
N LYS A 426 1.99 -14.50 24.52
CA LYS A 426 3.13 -13.99 23.75
C LYS A 426 3.58 -14.99 22.67
N SER A 427 3.57 -14.68 21.36
CA SER A 427 4.18 -13.48 20.79
C SER A 427 3.95 -13.35 19.27
N ALA A 428 3.78 -12.10 18.84
CA ALA A 428 4.16 -11.53 17.54
C ALA A 428 3.49 -12.04 16.25
N ALA A 429 2.69 -11.14 15.67
CA ALA A 429 2.63 -10.93 14.23
C ALA A 429 3.94 -10.32 13.70
N THR A 430 4.24 -10.56 12.43
CA THR A 430 5.08 -9.71 11.55
C THR A 430 4.46 -9.84 10.15
N SER A 431 3.70 -8.86 9.66
CA SER A 431 4.16 -7.64 8.97
C SER A 431 4.92 -7.93 7.67
N GLN A 432 4.36 -7.45 6.56
CA GLN A 432 5.10 -7.17 5.33
C GLN A 432 5.95 -5.92 5.56
N ILE A 433 7.19 -5.89 5.06
CA ILE A 433 7.82 -4.64 4.60
C ILE A 433 8.57 -4.94 3.30
N ALA A 434 8.26 -4.16 2.26
CA ALA A 434 9.17 -3.95 1.15
C ALA A 434 9.91 -2.63 1.39
N THR A 435 11.24 -2.67 1.39
CA THR A 435 12.07 -1.46 1.28
C THR A 435 12.59 -1.34 -0.14
N GLY A 436 12.55 -0.12 -0.66
CA GLY A 436 13.43 0.31 -1.73
C GLY A 436 14.03 1.64 -1.33
N SER A 437 15.32 1.87 -1.60
CA SER A 437 15.82 3.25 -1.53
C SER A 437 17.05 3.54 -2.39
N HIS A 438 17.08 4.81 -2.77
CA HIS A 438 18.19 5.66 -3.17
C HIS A 438 19.00 5.40 -4.45
N ARG A 439 19.12 6.49 -5.21
CA ARG A 439 20.37 6.90 -5.84
C ARG A 439 20.70 8.34 -5.39
N MET A 440 21.94 8.57 -4.99
CA MET A 440 22.53 9.92 -4.84
C MET A 440 23.36 10.26 -6.10
N PRO A 441 23.60 11.55 -6.39
CA PRO A 441 24.82 12.02 -7.05
C PRO A 441 25.90 12.41 -6.01
N GLU A 442 27.16 12.43 -6.44
CA GLU A 442 28.32 12.77 -5.60
C GLU A 442 29.10 13.99 -6.17
N SER A 443 29.87 14.65 -5.30
CA SER A 443 30.51 15.96 -5.44
C SER A 443 31.79 15.99 -6.31
N THR A 444 32.40 17.17 -6.49
CA THR A 444 33.88 17.34 -6.59
C THR A 444 34.36 18.79 -6.44
N ASN A 445 35.42 18.99 -5.62
CA ASN A 445 36.53 19.97 -5.76
C ASN A 445 36.25 21.50 -5.60
N THR A 446 37.14 22.39 -5.12
CA THR A 446 38.57 22.31 -4.70
C THR A 446 39.01 23.52 -3.83
N THR A 447 40.07 23.36 -3.01
CA THR A 447 41.15 24.31 -2.60
C THR A 447 40.87 25.79 -2.19
N THR A 448 41.21 26.23 -0.95
CA THR A 448 42.38 27.12 -0.62
C THR A 448 42.58 27.45 0.87
N ASP A 449 43.86 27.74 1.16
CA ASP A 449 44.64 28.22 2.31
C ASP A 449 44.08 28.92 3.59
N HIS A 450 44.99 28.89 4.59
CA HIS A 450 45.25 29.75 5.75
C HIS A 450 44.58 29.52 7.14
N PRO A 451 45.32 29.79 8.26
CA PRO A 451 45.01 29.23 9.59
C PRO A 451 44.76 30.26 10.72
N VAL A 452 43.88 29.96 11.68
CA VAL A 452 43.83 30.64 12.99
C VAL A 452 43.48 29.68 14.13
N SER A 453 44.42 29.53 15.05
CA SER A 453 44.34 29.35 16.52
C SER A 453 43.17 28.59 17.19
N GLU A 454 43.57 27.52 17.89
CA GLU A 454 43.08 27.10 19.23
C GLU A 454 43.00 28.28 20.24
N PRO A 455 42.23 28.22 21.36
CA PRO A 455 42.42 27.14 22.36
C PRO A 455 41.20 26.70 23.22
N ALA A 456 41.40 25.56 23.91
CA ALA A 456 41.11 25.28 25.33
C ALA A 456 39.72 25.62 25.96
N THR A 457 39.13 24.84 26.88
CA THR A 457 39.53 23.59 27.58
C THR A 457 38.32 23.08 28.38
N ALA A 458 38.20 21.75 28.53
CA ALA A 458 37.75 21.03 29.75
C ALA A 458 36.32 21.31 30.30
N THR A 459 35.65 20.45 31.10
CA THR A 459 36.00 19.18 31.76
C THR A 459 34.71 18.36 32.05
N THR A 460 34.86 17.04 32.25
CA THR A 460 34.10 16.05 33.10
C THR A 460 32.65 16.31 33.60
N GLU A 461 31.80 15.33 33.92
CA GLU A 461 31.91 13.95 34.48
C GLU A 461 30.75 13.05 33.95
N THR A 462 30.87 11.72 33.69
CA THR A 462 30.89 10.56 34.64
C THR A 462 29.51 10.36 35.35
N SER A 463 28.82 9.19 35.40
CA SER A 463 29.24 7.77 35.31
C SER A 463 28.10 6.77 34.96
N ALA A 464 28.50 5.51 34.72
CA ALA A 464 27.76 4.23 34.84
C ALA A 464 26.58 3.91 33.88
N GLY A 465 26.49 2.72 33.28
CA GLY A 465 27.46 1.61 33.21
C GLY A 465 26.87 0.31 32.63
N THR A 466 27.69 -0.49 31.95
CA THR A 466 27.79 -1.97 32.07
C THR A 466 28.95 -2.45 31.19
N SER A 467 30.06 -2.85 31.79
CA SER A 467 31.20 -3.40 31.05
C SER A 467 31.00 -4.90 30.77
N ARG A 468 31.02 -5.30 29.49
CA ARG A 468 31.44 -6.66 29.11
C ARG A 468 32.94 -6.61 28.81
N THR A 469 33.73 -7.36 29.56
CA THR A 469 35.16 -7.56 29.30
C THR A 469 35.34 -8.30 27.98
N LYS A 470 35.86 -7.62 26.95
CA LYS A 470 36.34 -8.29 25.74
C LYS A 470 37.58 -9.10 26.06
N SER A 471 37.49 -10.42 25.96
CA SER A 471 38.68 -11.27 25.87
C SER A 471 39.43 -10.92 24.58
N MET A 472 40.75 -10.78 24.65
CA MET A 472 41.57 -10.68 23.44
C MET A 472 41.40 -11.94 22.58
N ALA A 473 41.23 -11.76 21.28
CA ALA A 473 41.13 -12.87 20.34
C ALA A 473 42.52 -13.42 20.02
N ALA A 474 42.65 -14.75 19.94
CA ALA A 474 43.86 -15.38 19.47
C ALA A 474 44.05 -15.13 17.95
N PRO A 475 45.29 -15.01 17.46
CA PRO A 475 45.53 -14.83 16.03
C PRO A 475 45.13 -16.09 15.25
N PRO A 476 44.55 -15.96 14.04
CA PRO A 476 44.07 -17.09 13.26
C PRO A 476 45.24 -17.90 12.69
N ALA A 477 45.33 -19.18 13.05
CA ALA A 477 46.33 -20.11 12.54
C ALA A 477 45.80 -20.95 11.37
N THR A 478 44.48 -21.15 11.31
CA THR A 478 43.76 -21.97 10.33
C THR A 478 42.56 -21.23 9.73
N SER A 479 41.98 -21.80 8.66
CA SER A 479 40.73 -21.27 8.08
C SER A 479 39.57 -21.28 9.09
N ASP A 480 39.52 -22.29 9.98
CA ASP A 480 38.49 -22.42 11.01
C ASP A 480 38.59 -21.31 12.06
N ASP A 481 39.81 -20.92 12.45
CA ASP A 481 40.04 -19.78 13.34
C ASP A 481 39.61 -18.46 12.68
N TRP A 482 39.85 -18.30 11.37
CA TRP A 482 39.37 -17.12 10.62
C TRP A 482 37.84 -17.02 10.64
N HIS A 483 37.12 -18.12 10.43
CA HIS A 483 35.66 -18.12 10.49
C HIS A 483 35.13 -17.73 11.88
N GLN A 484 35.72 -18.26 12.95
CA GLN A 484 35.34 -17.90 14.34
C GLN A 484 35.68 -16.44 14.66
N LEU A 485 36.83 -15.97 14.20
CA LEU A 485 37.25 -14.59 14.39
C LEU A 485 36.27 -13.63 13.70
N VAL A 486 35.91 -13.85 12.43
CA VAL A 486 34.90 -13.02 11.73
C VAL A 486 33.55 -13.01 12.44
N ALA A 487 33.11 -14.13 13.02
CA ALA A 487 31.87 -14.20 13.79
C ALA A 487 31.90 -13.42 15.12
N THR A 488 33.08 -13.13 15.68
CA THR A 488 33.25 -12.39 16.95
C THR A 488 33.62 -10.92 16.78
N LEU A 489 33.86 -10.46 15.55
CA LEU A 489 34.16 -9.06 15.26
C LEU A 489 32.89 -8.21 15.20
N ASP A 490 32.90 -7.07 15.90
CA ASP A 490 31.87 -6.01 15.81
C ASP A 490 31.99 -5.20 14.50
N LEU A 491 31.98 -5.87 13.35
CA LEU A 491 31.98 -5.24 12.02
C LEU A 491 30.55 -5.00 11.54
N THR A 492 30.33 -3.86 10.88
CA THR A 492 29.03 -3.45 10.34
C THR A 492 29.14 -3.04 8.85
N GLY A 493 28.11 -3.35 8.07
CA GLY A 493 28.04 -3.00 6.65
C GLY A 493 29.15 -3.64 5.80
N LEU A 494 29.71 -2.86 4.86
CA LEU A 494 30.65 -3.36 3.85
C LEU A 494 31.91 -4.04 4.41
N SER A 495 32.43 -3.63 5.57
CA SER A 495 33.63 -4.28 6.15
C SER A 495 33.33 -5.68 6.68
N ARG A 496 32.08 -5.95 7.10
CA ARG A 496 31.63 -7.30 7.47
C ARG A 496 31.48 -8.19 6.24
N GLN A 497 30.80 -7.69 5.20
CA GLN A 497 30.67 -8.41 3.93
C GLN A 497 32.04 -8.71 3.30
N LEU A 498 32.99 -7.77 3.34
CA LEU A 498 34.36 -8.00 2.90
C LEU A 498 35.07 -9.11 3.71
N ALA A 499 34.81 -9.21 5.02
CA ALA A 499 35.36 -10.27 5.86
C ALA A 499 34.72 -11.64 5.57
N GLU A 500 33.39 -11.69 5.39
CA GLU A 500 32.62 -12.90 5.14
C GLU A 500 32.89 -13.51 3.74
N HIS A 501 33.23 -12.68 2.75
CA HIS A 501 33.61 -13.11 1.40
C HIS A 501 35.12 -13.34 1.20
N CYS A 502 35.95 -13.07 2.21
CA CYS A 502 37.39 -13.32 2.18
C CYS A 502 37.73 -14.73 2.72
N ALA A 503 38.50 -15.50 1.97
CA ALA A 503 39.11 -16.76 2.43
C ALA A 503 40.49 -16.53 3.04
N PHE A 504 40.89 -17.34 4.01
CA PHE A 504 42.19 -17.24 4.67
C PHE A 504 43.30 -17.89 3.82
N ILE A 505 44.37 -17.14 3.52
CA ILE A 505 45.59 -17.65 2.88
C ILE A 505 46.68 -17.91 3.92
N GLY A 506 46.88 -16.99 4.86
CA GLY A 506 47.90 -17.15 5.90
C GLY A 506 48.15 -15.92 6.76
N TRP A 507 48.80 -16.15 7.90
CA TRP A 507 49.15 -15.16 8.92
C TRP A 507 50.63 -15.25 9.27
N ASN A 508 51.33 -14.11 9.31
CA ASN A 508 52.76 -14.05 9.64
C ASN A 508 53.04 -13.11 10.84
N GLY A 509 52.24 -13.21 11.89
CA GLY A 509 52.39 -12.47 13.15
C GLY A 509 52.05 -10.97 13.12
N LYS A 510 52.16 -10.32 11.96
CA LYS A 510 51.78 -8.90 11.73
C LYS A 510 50.99 -8.65 10.45
N HIS A 511 51.16 -9.53 9.45
CA HIS A 511 50.51 -9.42 8.15
C HIS A 511 49.48 -10.54 7.96
N LEU A 512 48.26 -10.16 7.57
CA LEU A 512 47.18 -11.08 7.18
C LEU A 512 47.01 -11.09 5.67
N ARG A 513 47.02 -12.28 5.07
CA ARG A 513 46.72 -12.50 3.65
C ARG A 513 45.36 -13.17 3.50
N LEU A 514 44.47 -12.53 2.75
CA LEU A 514 43.14 -13.01 2.43
C LEU A 514 42.97 -13.09 0.90
N ALA A 515 42.25 -14.10 0.42
CA ALA A 515 41.83 -14.20 -0.97
C ALA A 515 40.38 -13.72 -1.09
N LEU A 516 40.10 -12.86 -2.06
CA LEU A 516 38.75 -12.44 -2.43
C LEU A 516 38.50 -12.86 -3.88
N ASP A 517 37.41 -13.59 -4.12
CA ASP A 517 37.06 -13.98 -5.49
C ASP A 517 36.83 -12.74 -6.38
N PRO A 518 37.34 -12.71 -7.62
CA PRO A 518 37.16 -11.57 -8.52
C PRO A 518 35.72 -11.10 -8.71
N SER A 519 34.74 -12.00 -8.62
CA SER A 519 33.30 -11.67 -8.70
C SER A 519 32.81 -10.79 -7.52
N ALA A 520 33.46 -10.88 -6.37
CA ALA A 520 33.17 -10.11 -5.17
C ALA A 520 34.01 -8.82 -5.05
N GLY A 521 34.80 -8.48 -6.09
CA GLY A 521 35.74 -7.36 -6.07
C GLY A 521 35.12 -5.98 -5.78
N TYR A 522 33.81 -5.81 -5.99
CA TYR A 522 33.08 -4.57 -5.65
C TYR A 522 32.99 -4.30 -4.13
N LEU A 523 33.16 -5.32 -3.28
CA LEU A 523 33.24 -5.16 -1.82
C LEU A 523 34.57 -4.54 -1.37
N ARG A 524 35.60 -4.60 -2.22
CA ARG A 524 36.94 -4.11 -1.94
C ARG A 524 37.03 -2.60 -2.14
N SER A 525 36.70 -1.85 -1.09
CA SER A 525 36.95 -0.40 -1.00
C SER A 525 38.00 -0.08 0.05
N ALA A 526 38.77 0.99 -0.15
CA ALA A 526 39.79 1.42 0.81
C ALA A 526 39.21 1.69 2.22
N SER A 527 37.96 2.17 2.31
CA SER A 527 37.29 2.37 3.59
C SER A 527 36.87 1.05 4.26
N ALA A 528 36.50 0.02 3.49
CA ALA A 528 36.21 -1.31 4.02
C ALA A 528 37.48 -2.03 4.48
N GLU A 529 38.57 -1.96 3.71
CA GLU A 529 39.90 -2.48 4.11
C GLU A 529 40.41 -1.82 5.39
N GLN A 530 40.31 -0.49 5.50
CA GLN A 530 40.70 0.25 6.71
C GLN A 530 39.84 -0.12 7.93
N ARG A 531 38.51 -0.21 7.77
CA ARG A 531 37.60 -0.62 8.87
C ARG A 531 37.83 -2.07 9.28
N LEU A 532 38.13 -2.96 8.34
CA LEU A 532 38.47 -4.36 8.62
C LEU A 532 39.81 -4.46 9.37
N SER A 533 40.87 -3.78 8.91
CA SER A 533 42.16 -3.70 9.62
C SER A 533 42.02 -3.08 11.02
N ALA A 534 41.18 -2.04 11.19
CA ALA A 534 40.90 -1.44 12.48
C ALA A 534 40.15 -2.40 13.44
N GLY A 535 39.13 -3.10 12.95
CA GLY A 535 38.40 -4.12 13.72
C GLY A 535 39.30 -5.29 14.14
N LEU A 536 40.13 -5.78 13.23
CA LEU A 536 41.14 -6.81 13.51
C LEU A 536 42.17 -6.34 14.55
N SER A 537 42.67 -5.11 14.42
CA SER A 537 43.64 -4.54 15.36
C SER A 537 43.04 -4.34 16.75
N ALA A 538 41.75 -3.98 16.84
CA ALA A 538 41.03 -3.85 18.10
C ALA A 538 40.76 -5.20 18.78
N ALA A 539 40.58 -6.28 18.02
CA ALA A 539 40.36 -7.63 18.54
C ALA A 539 41.65 -8.35 19.00
N MET A 540 42.76 -8.14 18.28
CA MET A 540 44.07 -8.75 18.57
C MET A 540 44.97 -7.88 19.49
N GLY A 541 44.60 -6.62 19.75
CA GLY A 541 45.35 -5.73 20.66
C GLY A 541 46.67 -5.17 20.10
N HIS A 542 46.97 -5.42 18.82
CA HIS A 542 48.11 -4.86 18.10
C HIS A 542 47.73 -4.50 16.67
N ARG A 543 48.50 -3.63 16.00
CA ARG A 543 48.24 -3.25 14.61
C ARG A 543 48.36 -4.47 13.68
N VAL A 544 47.41 -4.58 12.75
CA VAL A 544 47.32 -5.66 11.75
C VAL A 544 47.36 -5.05 10.35
N ASP A 545 48.41 -5.39 9.60
CA ASP A 545 48.54 -4.96 8.21
C ASP A 545 47.86 -5.99 7.29
N LEU A 546 46.86 -5.53 6.54
CA LEU A 546 45.97 -6.36 5.73
C LEU A 546 46.38 -6.32 4.25
N SER A 547 46.43 -7.49 3.60
CA SER A 547 46.59 -7.61 2.15
C SER A 547 45.52 -8.56 1.60
N ILE A 548 44.71 -8.08 0.66
CA ILE A 548 43.66 -8.84 -0.02
C ILE A 548 44.08 -9.08 -1.47
N ASP A 549 44.30 -10.34 -1.81
CA ASP A 549 44.62 -10.78 -3.17
C ASP A 549 43.33 -11.14 -3.91
N SER A 550 43.13 -10.59 -5.10
CA SER A 550 41.92 -10.85 -5.91
C SER A 550 42.07 -12.13 -6.75
N THR A 551 42.19 -13.26 -6.07
CA THR A 551 42.33 -14.59 -6.65
C THR A 551 41.19 -15.50 -6.20
N SER A 552 40.74 -16.41 -7.07
CA SER A 552 39.72 -17.39 -6.69
C SER A 552 40.24 -18.27 -5.54
N PRO A 553 39.53 -18.32 -4.39
CA PRO A 553 40.05 -18.89 -3.17
C PRO A 553 40.14 -20.42 -3.25
N THR A 554 41.25 -20.98 -2.75
CA THR A 554 41.45 -22.44 -2.61
C THR A 554 40.86 -23.02 -1.33
N THR A 555 40.41 -22.16 -0.41
CA THR A 555 39.78 -22.50 0.87
C THR A 555 38.34 -21.96 0.91
N GLU A 556 37.43 -22.67 1.60
CA GLU A 556 36.01 -22.29 1.69
C GLU A 556 35.86 -20.91 2.36
N THR A 557 35.10 -19.99 1.76
CA THR A 557 34.85 -18.67 2.38
C THR A 557 33.84 -18.79 3.52
N PRO A 558 33.89 -17.90 4.55
CA PRO A 558 32.90 -17.88 5.62
C PRO A 558 31.46 -17.84 5.11
N ALA A 559 31.17 -17.03 4.08
CA ALA A 559 29.85 -16.94 3.45
C ALA A 559 29.39 -18.27 2.82
N LEU A 560 30.28 -19.00 2.12
CA LEU A 560 29.94 -20.28 1.48
C LEU A 560 29.63 -21.36 2.53
N ARG A 561 30.42 -21.41 3.62
CA ARG A 561 30.18 -22.34 4.73
C ARG A 561 28.90 -22.02 5.51
N GLN A 562 28.60 -20.73 5.73
CA GLN A 562 27.33 -20.32 6.35
C GLN A 562 26.13 -20.71 5.48
N ALA A 563 26.20 -20.50 4.16
CA ALA A 563 25.16 -20.93 3.23
C ALA A 563 24.96 -22.45 3.23
N ARG A 564 26.05 -23.24 3.27
CA ARG A 564 25.97 -24.71 3.38
C ARG A 564 25.32 -25.16 4.69
N ASN A 565 25.78 -24.63 5.82
CA ASN A 565 25.20 -24.96 7.14
C ASN A 565 23.71 -24.57 7.22
N GLN A 566 23.30 -23.44 6.65
CA GLN A 566 21.90 -23.05 6.58
C GLN A 566 21.07 -24.01 5.72
N ALA A 567 21.60 -24.47 4.59
CA ALA A 567 20.94 -25.46 3.73
C ALA A 567 20.83 -26.85 4.40
N GLU A 568 21.87 -27.28 5.12
CA GLU A 568 21.86 -28.52 5.92
C GLU A 568 20.77 -28.45 7.01
N ILE A 569 20.75 -27.37 7.81
CA ILE A 569 19.72 -27.15 8.85
C ILE A 569 18.31 -27.08 8.24
N GLN A 570 18.13 -26.37 7.12
CA GLN A 570 16.82 -26.27 6.46
C GLN A 570 16.30 -27.65 6.02
N ALA A 571 17.18 -28.48 5.43
CA ALA A 571 16.82 -29.84 5.00
C ALA A 571 16.46 -30.75 6.18
N GLU A 572 17.16 -30.63 7.31
CA GLU A 572 16.82 -31.37 8.54
C GLU A 572 15.45 -30.96 9.09
N VAL A 573 15.14 -29.66 9.18
CA VAL A 573 13.83 -29.18 9.67
C VAL A 573 12.69 -29.58 8.73
N GLU A 574 12.89 -29.52 7.41
CA GLU A 574 11.88 -30.01 6.44
C GLU A 574 11.64 -31.52 6.56
N THR A 575 12.70 -32.30 6.80
CA THR A 575 12.59 -33.75 6.99
C THR A 575 11.88 -34.08 8.31
N ALA A 576 12.19 -33.35 9.40
CA ALA A 576 11.54 -33.50 10.69
C ALA A 576 10.04 -33.16 10.63
N MET A 577 9.67 -32.05 9.97
CA MET A 577 8.27 -31.64 9.79
C MET A 577 7.45 -32.64 8.97
N ARG A 578 8.04 -33.23 7.91
CA ARG A 578 7.39 -34.33 7.16
C ARG A 578 7.25 -35.62 7.96
N GLY A 579 8.12 -35.84 8.95
CA GLY A 579 8.05 -36.97 9.88
C GLY A 579 7.08 -36.78 11.06
N ASP A 580 6.57 -35.57 11.30
CA ASP A 580 5.76 -35.28 12.47
C ASP A 580 4.33 -35.88 12.35
N PRO A 581 3.88 -36.70 13.32
CA PRO A 581 2.55 -37.33 13.25
C PRO A 581 1.38 -36.33 13.36
N VAL A 582 1.55 -35.21 14.07
CA VAL A 582 0.53 -34.15 14.18
C VAL A 582 0.43 -33.39 12.86
N ALA A 583 1.57 -33.07 12.24
CA ALA A 583 1.61 -32.36 10.98
C ALA A 583 1.01 -33.20 9.83
N ASN A 584 1.30 -34.50 9.80
CA ASN A 584 0.67 -35.45 8.88
C ASN A 584 -0.85 -35.62 9.11
N GLU A 585 -1.32 -35.56 10.35
CA GLU A 585 -2.76 -35.62 10.66
C GLU A 585 -3.50 -34.35 10.21
N LEU A 586 -2.90 -33.17 10.42
CA LEU A 586 -3.40 -31.91 9.85
C LEU A 586 -3.44 -31.98 8.32
N GLN A 587 -2.39 -32.53 7.69
CA GLN A 587 -2.33 -32.67 6.24
C GLN A 587 -3.46 -33.55 5.70
N ARG A 588 -3.72 -34.71 6.31
CA ARG A 588 -4.84 -35.59 5.94
C ARG A 588 -6.21 -35.00 6.22
N ARG A 589 -6.38 -34.25 7.32
CA ARG A 589 -7.67 -33.72 7.75
C ARG A 589 -8.15 -32.52 6.94
N PHE A 590 -7.22 -31.76 6.36
CA PHE A 590 -7.51 -30.52 5.63
C PHE A 590 -7.13 -30.56 4.14
N ASP A 591 -6.66 -31.72 3.64
CA ASP A 591 -6.14 -31.90 2.27
C ASP A 591 -5.09 -30.83 1.90
N ALA A 592 -4.19 -30.58 2.85
CA ALA A 592 -3.26 -29.46 2.79
C ALA A 592 -1.95 -29.83 2.08
N GLU A 593 -1.30 -28.83 1.45
CA GLU A 593 0.04 -28.98 0.90
C GLU A 593 1.04 -28.07 1.63
N TRP A 594 2.26 -28.56 1.80
CA TRP A 594 3.37 -27.74 2.31
C TRP A 594 3.83 -26.75 1.25
N LEU A 595 3.74 -25.46 1.56
CA LEU A 595 4.30 -24.42 0.71
C LEU A 595 5.84 -24.58 0.63
N PRO A 596 6.44 -24.64 -0.58
CA PRO A 596 7.89 -24.77 -0.72
C PRO A 596 8.64 -23.64 0.00
N ASN A 597 9.66 -23.98 0.78
CA ASN A 597 10.47 -23.05 1.59
C ASN A 597 9.70 -22.27 2.69
N SER A 598 8.48 -22.68 3.08
CA SER A 598 7.73 -22.00 4.16
C SER A 598 8.11 -22.45 5.57
N ILE A 599 8.73 -23.62 5.69
CA ILE A 599 9.23 -24.18 6.96
C ILE A 599 10.49 -23.40 7.35
N ARG A 600 10.58 -22.92 8.60
CA ARG A 600 11.75 -22.16 9.09
C ARG A 600 12.22 -22.68 10.46
N PRO A 601 13.54 -22.74 10.73
CA PRO A 601 14.06 -23.09 12.05
C PRO A 601 13.69 -22.03 13.10
N THR A 602 13.22 -22.46 14.27
CA THR A 602 12.83 -21.56 15.37
C THR A 602 14.00 -20.77 15.99
N ALA A 603 15.25 -21.19 15.76
CA ALA A 603 16.45 -20.56 16.28
C ALA A 603 16.79 -19.17 15.68
N MET A 604 16.07 -18.71 14.63
CA MET A 604 16.27 -17.38 14.04
C MET A 604 15.41 -16.26 14.64
N ARG A 605 14.65 -16.49 15.72
CA ARG A 605 14.03 -15.40 16.52
C ARG A 605 15.03 -14.86 17.55
N GLY A 606 16.01 -14.08 17.09
CA GLY A 606 16.97 -13.36 17.92
C GLY A 606 17.19 -11.93 17.42
N ASN A 607 16.69 -10.95 18.20
CA ASN A 607 16.68 -9.50 17.91
C ASN A 607 15.96 -9.06 16.62
N GLU A 608 14.64 -8.97 16.70
CA GLU A 608 13.87 -7.84 16.16
C GLU A 608 13.36 -6.98 17.35
#